data_AF-A0A846D279-F1
#
_entry.id   AF-A0A846D279-F1
#
_cell.length_a   1.000
_cell.length_b   1.000
_cell.length_c   1.000
_cell.angle_alpha   90.00
_cell.angle_beta   90.00
_cell.angle_gamma   90.00
#
_symmetry.space_group_name_H-M   'P 1'
#
loop_
_entity.id
_entity.type
_entity.pdbx_description
1 polymer ?
#
loop_
_entity_poly.entity_id
_entity_poly.type
_entity_poly.pdbx_seq_one_letter_code
_entity_poly.pdbx_strand_id
1 'polypeptide(L)' 'MVTAPTPKTTPQPTVKIGPTQLLINNEWVDSASGKRFETINPATGEVICDVAEADAPDVDKAVVAARTAFT' A
#
# COMPACT_ATOMS: atom_id res chain seq x y z
N MET A 1 -6.52 21.19 -31.92
CA MET A 1 -5.58 20.07 -31.74
C MET A 1 -5.64 19.67 -30.27
N VAL A 2 -5.98 18.41 -30.02
CA VAL A 2 -6.06 17.66 -28.75
C VAL A 2 -6.85 18.29 -27.59
N THR A 3 -8.14 17.96 -27.55
CA THR A 3 -9.01 18.04 -26.37
C THR A 3 -8.53 17.01 -25.33
N ALA A 4 -8.20 17.44 -24.11
CA ALA A 4 -7.92 16.53 -23.00
C ALA A 4 -9.17 15.67 -22.72
N PRO A 5 -9.06 14.35 -22.56
CA PRO A 5 -10.23 13.53 -22.26
C PRO A 5 -10.70 13.87 -20.84
N THR A 6 -11.96 14.28 -20.74
CA THR A 6 -12.71 14.47 -19.49
C THR A 6 -12.53 13.25 -18.58
N PRO A 7 -12.30 13.44 -17.25
CA PRO A 7 -12.23 12.33 -16.31
C PRO A 7 -13.57 11.61 -16.33
N LYS A 8 -13.57 10.36 -16.77
CA LYS A 8 -14.77 9.54 -16.82
C LYS A 8 -15.15 9.18 -15.39
N THR A 9 -16.11 9.91 -14.84
CA THR A 9 -16.83 9.60 -13.60
C THR A 9 -17.68 8.35 -13.79
N THR A 10 -17.06 7.21 -14.08
CA THR A 10 -17.71 5.92 -13.87
C THR A 10 -17.69 5.71 -12.35
N PRO A 11 -18.79 5.36 -11.69
CA PRO A 11 -18.72 4.92 -10.30
C PRO A 11 -17.79 3.71 -10.27
N GLN A 12 -16.55 3.91 -9.82
CA GLN A 12 -15.64 2.79 -9.63
C GLN A 12 -16.34 1.83 -8.68
N PRO A 13 -16.29 0.51 -8.93
CA PRO A 13 -16.78 -0.44 -7.95
C PRO A 13 -16.14 -0.07 -6.62
N THR A 14 -16.93 0.06 -5.57
CA THR A 14 -16.43 0.39 -4.23
C THR A 14 -15.48 -0.73 -3.81
N VAL A 15 -14.19 -0.56 -4.13
CA VAL A 15 -13.16 -1.53 -3.80
C VAL A 15 -12.98 -1.43 -2.29
N LYS A 16 -13.35 -2.51 -1.59
CA LYS A 16 -13.03 -2.61 -0.16
C LYS A 16 -11.52 -2.75 -0.04
N ILE A 17 -10.89 -1.68 0.41
CA ILE A 17 -9.44 -1.66 0.61
C ILE A 17 -9.17 -2.41 1.91
N GLY A 18 -8.33 -3.44 1.81
CA GLY A 18 -7.88 -4.22 2.94
C GLY A 18 -6.95 -3.42 3.86
N PRO A 19 -6.37 -4.07 4.87
CA PRO A 19 -5.35 -3.45 5.71
C PRO A 19 -4.18 -2.93 4.86
N THR A 20 -3.80 -1.69 5.10
CA THR A 20 -2.78 -0.94 4.35
C THR A 20 -1.47 -0.79 5.13
N GLN A 21 -1.31 -1.60 6.18
CA GLN A 21 -0.17 -1.67 7.08
C GLN A 21 0.82 -2.75 6.62
N LEU A 22 2.01 -2.78 7.20
CA LEU A 22 2.97 -3.85 6.96
C LEU A 22 2.52 -5.10 7.73
N LEU A 23 2.55 -6.27 7.11
CA LEU A 23 2.27 -7.53 7.80
C LEU A 23 3.58 -8.21 8.20
N ILE A 24 3.94 -8.14 9.48
CA ILE A 24 5.17 -8.71 10.01
C ILE A 24 4.81 -9.61 11.19
N ASN A 25 5.33 -10.85 11.21
CA ASN A 25 5.06 -11.81 12.29
C ASN A 25 3.55 -12.09 12.53
N ASN A 26 2.75 -12.11 11.46
CA ASN A 26 1.28 -12.24 11.53
C ASN A 26 0.58 -11.08 12.27
N GLU A 27 1.25 -9.94 12.41
CA GLU A 27 0.72 -8.71 13.01
C GLU A 27 0.77 -7.56 12.01
N TRP A 28 -0.25 -6.71 12.02
CA TRP A 28 -0.27 -5.49 11.24
C TRP A 28 0.48 -4.39 12.00
N VAL A 29 1.56 -3.90 11.41
CA VAL A 29 2.44 -2.89 12.01
C VAL A 29 2.52 -1.67 11.09
N ASP A 30 2.56 -0.49 11.70
CA ASP A 30 2.87 0.73 10.97
C ASP A 30 4.35 0.74 10.56
N SER A 31 4.66 1.46 9.48
CA SER A 31 6.04 1.70 9.06
C SER A 31 6.83 2.35 10.19
N ALA A 32 8.07 1.92 10.41
CA ALA A 32 8.97 2.54 11.37
C ALA A 32 9.22 4.03 11.06
N SER A 33 9.14 4.40 9.78
CA SER A 33 9.28 5.80 9.33
C SER A 33 7.96 6.59 9.35
N GLY A 34 6.82 5.90 9.52
CA GLY A 34 5.48 6.48 9.39
C GLY A 34 5.11 6.90 7.95
N LYS A 35 5.98 6.65 6.97
CA LYS A 35 5.72 7.00 5.57
C LYS A 35 4.69 6.08 4.95
N ARG A 36 3.94 6.65 4.01
CA ARG A 36 2.96 5.95 3.18
C ARG A 36 3.09 6.46 1.76
N PHE A 37 2.81 5.60 0.79
CA PHE A 37 2.82 5.95 -0.62
C PHE A 37 1.42 5.80 -1.24
N GLU A 38 1.08 6.73 -2.12
CA GLU A 38 -0.19 6.74 -2.84
C GLU A 38 -0.19 5.61 -3.88
N THR A 39 -1.21 4.75 -3.80
CA THR A 39 -1.49 3.73 -4.81
C THR A 39 -2.44 4.32 -5.83
N ILE A 40 -1.96 4.49 -7.06
CA ILE A 40 -2.70 5.15 -8.14
C ILE A 40 -3.36 4.10 -9.03
N ASN A 41 -4.59 4.37 -9.46
CA ASN A 41 -5.29 3.56 -10.44
C ASN A 41 -4.67 3.74 -11.83
N PRO A 42 -4.11 2.69 -12.47
CA PRO A 42 -3.47 2.83 -13.77
C PRO A 42 -4.44 3.18 -14.91
N ALA A 43 -5.76 3.01 -14.72
CA ALA A 43 -6.77 3.30 -15.72
C ALA A 43 -7.31 4.74 -15.65
N THR A 44 -7.34 5.37 -14.48
CA THR A 44 -7.90 6.73 -14.28
C THR A 44 -6.87 7.75 -13.80
N GLY A 45 -5.74 7.32 -13.24
CA GLY A 45 -4.76 8.19 -12.60
C GLY A 45 -5.20 8.72 -11.23
N GLU A 46 -6.32 8.23 -10.69
CA GLU A 46 -6.83 8.64 -9.38
C GLU A 46 -6.19 7.82 -8.25
N VAL A 47 -6.05 8.44 -7.07
CA VAL A 47 -5.54 7.78 -5.87
C VAL A 47 -6.59 6.81 -5.34
N ILE A 48 -6.19 5.55 -5.15
CA ILE A 48 -7.01 4.47 -4.58
C ILE A 48 -6.87 4.49 -3.05
N CYS A 49 -5.64 4.44 -2.54
CA CYS A 49 -5.32 4.51 -1.10
C CYS A 49 -3.85 4.77 -0.84
N ASP A 50 -3.53 5.11 0.41
CA ASP A 50 -2.16 5.17 0.91
C ASP A 50 -1.77 3.84 1.55
N VAL A 51 -0.64 3.27 1.15
CA VAL A 51 -0.08 2.03 1.73
C VAL A 51 1.20 2.35 2.50
N ALA A 52 1.43 1.69 3.64
CA ALA A 52 2.63 1.89 4.44
C ALA A 52 3.91 1.58 3.62
N GLU A 53 4.88 2.48 3.67
CA GLU A 53 6.18 2.32 3.02
C GLU A 53 7.17 1.69 4.01
N ALA A 54 7.61 0.46 3.75
CA ALA A 54 8.59 -0.21 4.59
C ALA A 54 9.97 0.43 4.46
N ASP A 55 10.65 0.63 5.59
CA ASP A 55 12.05 1.08 5.62
C ASP A 55 12.97 -0.06 6.11
N ALA A 56 14.29 0.15 6.05
CA ALA A 56 15.30 -0.79 6.53
C ALA A 56 14.97 -1.46 7.88
N PRO A 57 14.57 -0.73 8.95
CA PRO A 57 14.21 -1.36 10.22
C PRO A 57 13.00 -2.30 10.16
N ASP A 58 12.06 -2.07 9.24
CA ASP A 58 10.91 -2.96 9.07
C ASP A 58 11.31 -4.24 8.35
N VAL A 59 12.25 -4.13 7.40
CA VAL A 59 12.86 -5.30 6.74
C VAL A 59 13.60 -6.17 7.76
N ASP A 60 14.38 -5.57 8.66
CA ASP A 60 15.10 -6.31 9.71
C ASP A 60 14.14 -7.07 10.63
N LYS A 61 13.05 -6.43 11.08
CA LYS A 61 11.99 -7.10 11.88
C LYS A 61 11.36 -8.26 11.12
N ALA A 62 11.06 -8.08 9.83
CA ALA A 62 10.49 -9.13 8.99
C ALA A 62 11.43 -10.33 8.83
N VAL A 63 12.73 -10.09 8.65
CA VAL A 63 13.73 -11.14 8.54
C VAL A 63 13.88 -11.91 9.85
N VAL A 64 13.91 -11.22 11.00
CA VAL A 64 13.98 -11.87 12.32
C VAL A 64 12.74 -12.73 12.58
N ALA A 65 11.55 -12.21 12.27
CA ALA A 65 10.29 -12.95 12.39
C ALA A 65 10.29 -14.20 11.51
N ALA A 66 10.68 -14.07 10.23
CA ALA A 66 10.75 -15.19 9.29
C ALA A 66 11.74 -16.27 9.76
N ARG A 67 12.89 -15.89 10.31
CA ARG A 67 13.87 -16.84 10.88
C ARG A 67 13.32 -17.56 12.10
N THR A 68 12.64 -16.84 12.99
CA THR A 68 12.04 -17.41 14.20
C THR A 68 10.95 -18.43 13.85
N ALA A 69 10.15 -18.16 12.82
CA ALA A 69 9.08 -19.06 12.38
C ALA A 69 9.58 -20.35 11.71
N PHE A 70 10.85 -20.39 11.27
CA PHE A 70 11.45 -21.56 10.60
C PHE A 70 12.12 -22.54 11.59
N THR A 71 12.09 -22.24 12.89
CA THR A 71 12.63 -23.11 13.97
C THR A 71 11.48 -23.73 14.75
#